data_AF-A0A7C2L249-F1
#
_entry.id   AF-A0A7C2L249-F1
#
_cell.length_a   1.000
_cell.length_b   1.000
_cell.length_c   1.000
_cell.angle_alpha   90.00
_cell.angle_beta   90.00
_cell.angle_gamma   90.00
#
_symmetry.space_group_name_H-M   'P 1'
#
loop_
_entity.id
_entity.type
_entity.pdbx_description
1 polymer ?
#
loop_
_entity_poly.entity_id
_entity_poly.type
_entity_poly.pdbx_seq_one_letter_code
_entity_poly.pdbx_strand_id
1 'polypeptide(L)'
;MSGISGDELLKLIYCCGVLEERVAEAYKHMAERAGDSILKAVLGYIADDSWKHADALKSMAAALGAGAMDLEECRRVAGELWATTMRGVDRELAQTSRLTREELASMIESLADLESAVMEEYLMMLQAEAIKMLLEARPEANCLKMIIEWMAEDEKRHARILEALKSR
;
A
#
# COMPACT_ATOMS: atom_id res chain seq x y z
N MET A 1 8.28 16.93 19.38
CA MET A 1 8.59 16.27 18.10
C MET A 1 8.52 17.34 17.04
N SER A 2 9.62 17.63 16.35
CA SER A 2 9.64 18.53 15.19
C SER A 2 8.76 17.90 14.10
N GLY A 3 7.72 18.60 13.65
CA GLY A 3 6.81 18.12 12.62
C GLY A 3 7.55 17.85 11.31
N ILE A 4 7.06 16.86 10.56
CA ILE A 4 7.53 16.55 9.20
C ILE A 4 7.30 17.80 8.33
N SER A 5 8.32 18.23 7.58
CA SER A 5 8.15 19.36 6.67
C SER A 5 7.21 19.00 5.51
N GLY A 6 6.56 20.00 4.91
CA GLY A 6 5.65 19.75 3.78
C GLY A 6 6.31 18.99 2.62
N ASP A 7 7.58 19.26 2.33
CA ASP A 7 8.35 18.55 1.29
C ASP A 7 8.60 17.08 1.65
N GLU A 8 9.00 16.81 2.90
CA GLU A 8 9.19 15.43 3.38
C GLU A 8 7.89 14.63 3.37
N LEU A 9 6.77 15.29 3.64
CA LEU A 9 5.45 14.67 3.58
C LEU A 9 5.06 14.29 2.14
N LEU A 10 5.29 15.17 1.16
CA LEU A 10 4.99 14.85 -0.24
C LEU A 10 5.86 13.70 -0.75
N LYS A 11 7.12 13.64 -0.31
CA LYS A 11 7.99 12.49 -0.57
C LYS A 11 7.42 11.23 0.07
N LEU A 12 6.98 11.30 1.32
CA LEU A 12 6.36 10.15 1.98
C LEU A 12 5.14 9.64 1.20
N ILE A 13 4.23 10.53 0.75
CA ILE A 13 3.06 10.17 -0.08
C ILE A 13 3.52 9.40 -1.33
N TYR A 14 4.53 9.91 -2.05
CA TYR A 14 5.03 9.23 -3.24
C TYR A 14 5.58 7.84 -2.90
N CYS A 15 6.32 7.69 -1.81
CA CYS A 15 6.89 6.40 -1.40
C CYS A 15 5.84 5.39 -0.93
N CYS A 16 4.69 5.85 -0.44
CA CYS A 16 3.53 5.00 -0.24
C CYS A 16 3.02 4.48 -1.58
N GLY A 17 2.90 5.35 -2.58
CA GLY A 17 2.49 4.92 -3.91
C GLY A 17 3.47 3.92 -4.54
N VAL A 18 4.77 4.04 -4.28
CA VAL A 18 5.77 3.03 -4.69
C VAL A 18 5.55 1.70 -3.94
N LEU A 19 5.23 1.75 -2.65
CA LEU A 19 4.94 0.54 -1.88
C LEU A 19 3.69 -0.17 -2.41
N GLU A 20 2.60 0.56 -2.59
CA GLU A 20 1.32 0.07 -3.13
C GLU A 20 1.50 -0.61 -4.49
N GLU A 21 2.32 -0.03 -5.37
CA GLU A 21 2.63 -0.63 -6.68
C GLU A 21 3.27 -2.01 -6.52
N ARG A 22 4.23 -2.13 -5.60
CA ARG A 22 4.95 -3.38 -5.36
C ARG A 22 4.05 -4.43 -4.69
N VAL A 23 3.17 -4.00 -3.79
CA VAL A 23 2.13 -4.84 -3.18
C VAL A 23 1.15 -5.36 -4.23
N ALA A 24 0.70 -4.49 -5.13
CA ALA A 24 -0.17 -4.85 -6.23
C ALA A 24 0.47 -5.90 -7.16
N GLU A 25 1.76 -5.73 -7.48
CA GLU A 25 2.53 -6.72 -8.23
C GLU A 25 2.61 -8.07 -7.51
N ALA A 26 2.82 -8.07 -6.19
CA ALA A 26 2.83 -9.29 -5.40
C ALA A 26 1.47 -10.00 -5.46
N TYR A 27 0.35 -9.28 -5.22
CA TYR A 27 -0.99 -9.87 -5.29
C TYR A 27 -1.29 -10.47 -6.66
N LYS A 28 -0.91 -9.76 -7.73
CA LYS A 28 -1.08 -10.26 -9.09
C LYS A 28 -0.25 -11.52 -9.34
N HIS A 29 1.02 -11.53 -8.92
CA HIS A 29 1.90 -12.68 -9.03
C HIS A 29 1.35 -13.90 -8.28
N MET A 30 0.79 -13.68 -7.09
CA MET A 30 0.11 -14.72 -6.32
C MET A 30 -1.14 -15.24 -7.03
N ALA A 31 -1.96 -14.34 -7.58
CA ALA A 31 -3.16 -14.71 -8.35
C ALA A 31 -2.82 -15.59 -9.56
N GLU A 32 -1.68 -15.33 -10.22
CA GLU A 32 -1.20 -16.13 -11.36
C GLU A 32 -0.74 -17.53 -10.93
N ARG A 33 -0.17 -17.65 -9.73
CA ARG A 33 0.30 -18.92 -9.16
C ARG A 33 -0.79 -19.71 -8.43
N ALA A 34 -1.94 -19.09 -8.15
CA ALA A 34 -3.09 -19.72 -7.53
C ALA A 34 -3.76 -20.75 -8.46
N GLY A 35 -3.88 -21.99 -7.99
CA GLY A 35 -4.62 -23.04 -8.69
C GLY A 35 -6.14 -22.95 -8.52
N ASP A 36 -6.60 -22.24 -7.47
CA ASP A 36 -8.02 -22.03 -7.17
C ASP A 36 -8.52 -20.74 -7.87
N SER A 37 -9.63 -20.86 -8.63
CA SER A 37 -10.19 -19.75 -9.41
C SER A 37 -10.81 -18.65 -8.55
N ILE A 38 -11.35 -18.98 -7.38
CA ILE A 38 -11.90 -17.99 -6.43
C ILE A 38 -10.75 -17.22 -5.81
N LEU A 39 -9.70 -17.92 -5.38
CA LEU A 39 -8.50 -17.29 -4.82
C LEU A 39 -7.86 -16.34 -5.84
N LYS A 40 -7.71 -16.79 -7.09
CA LYS A 40 -7.22 -15.96 -8.18
C LYS A 40 -8.06 -14.70 -8.40
N ALA A 41 -9.39 -14.83 -8.36
CA ALA A 41 -10.28 -13.68 -8.52
C ALA A 41 -10.15 -12.68 -7.37
N VAL A 42 -10.05 -13.16 -6.13
CA VAL A 42 -9.91 -12.32 -4.94
C VAL A 42 -8.58 -11.59 -4.91
N LEU A 43 -7.47 -12.31 -5.12
CA LEU A 43 -6.14 -11.71 -5.15
C LEU A 43 -6.02 -10.70 -6.29
N GLY A 44 -6.62 -11.00 -7.45
CA GLY A 44 -6.68 -10.06 -8.57
C GLY A 44 -7.46 -8.79 -8.26
N TYR A 45 -8.60 -8.90 -7.56
CA TYR A 45 -9.38 -7.75 -7.11
C TYR A 45 -8.56 -6.83 -6.18
N ILE A 46 -7.84 -7.42 -5.21
CA ILE A 46 -6.99 -6.66 -4.29
C ILE A 46 -5.84 -6.00 -5.06
N ALA A 47 -5.19 -6.74 -5.96
CA ALA A 47 -4.13 -6.20 -6.81
C ALA A 47 -4.58 -4.97 -7.61
N ASP A 48 -5.78 -5.01 -8.20
CA ASP A 48 -6.32 -3.91 -8.99
C ASP A 48 -6.60 -2.66 -8.12
N ASP A 49 -7.10 -2.85 -6.90
CA ASP A 49 -7.30 -1.75 -5.95
C ASP A 49 -5.96 -1.15 -5.49
N SER A 50 -4.96 -1.97 -5.12
CA SER A 50 -3.62 -1.48 -4.74
C SER A 50 -2.93 -0.74 -5.90
N TRP A 51 -3.12 -1.18 -7.16
CA TRP A 51 -2.63 -0.44 -8.34
C TRP A 51 -3.29 0.95 -8.47
N LYS A 52 -4.61 1.03 -8.26
CA LYS A 52 -5.36 2.29 -8.26
C LYS A 52 -4.84 3.22 -7.16
N HIS A 53 -4.51 2.68 -5.98
CA HIS A 53 -3.95 3.42 -4.86
C HIS A 53 -2.56 3.96 -5.17
N ALA A 54 -1.70 3.12 -5.74
CA ALA A 54 -0.36 3.50 -6.17
C ALA A 54 -0.36 4.70 -7.12
N ASP A 55 -1.20 4.62 -8.16
CA ASP A 55 -1.34 5.68 -9.15
C ASP A 55 -1.87 6.98 -8.53
N ALA A 56 -2.90 6.87 -7.68
CA ALA A 56 -3.48 8.01 -6.98
C ALA A 56 -2.45 8.72 -6.08
N LEU A 57 -1.69 7.99 -5.27
CA LEU A 57 -0.68 8.55 -4.36
C LEU A 57 0.46 9.23 -5.11
N LYS A 58 1.02 8.58 -6.13
CA LYS A 58 2.10 9.17 -6.96
C LYS A 58 1.61 10.42 -7.68
N SER A 59 0.40 10.37 -8.24
CA SER A 59 -0.22 11.52 -8.93
C SER A 59 -0.51 12.68 -7.98
N MET A 60 -0.99 12.40 -6.77
CA MET A 60 -1.20 13.41 -5.73
C MET A 60 0.12 14.07 -5.32
N ALA A 61 1.15 13.27 -5.03
CA ALA A 61 2.46 13.79 -4.67
C ALA A 61 3.02 14.68 -5.79
N ALA A 62 2.95 14.23 -7.05
CA ALA A 62 3.40 15.01 -8.20
C ALA A 62 2.62 16.31 -8.39
N ALA A 63 1.28 16.27 -8.28
CA ALA A 63 0.43 17.46 -8.40
C ALA A 63 0.71 18.51 -7.31
N LEU A 64 1.20 18.05 -6.15
CA LEU A 64 1.58 18.90 -5.02
C LEU A 64 3.06 19.32 -5.04
N GLY A 65 3.84 18.82 -5.99
CA GLY A 65 5.20 19.28 -6.28
C GLY A 65 6.33 18.31 -5.93
N ALA A 66 6.04 17.07 -5.52
CA ALA A 66 7.08 16.06 -5.37
C ALA A 66 7.64 15.62 -6.73
N GLY A 67 8.95 15.39 -6.78
CA GLY A 67 9.59 14.69 -7.88
C GLY A 67 9.43 13.17 -7.76
N ALA A 68 9.63 12.47 -8.87
CA ALA A 68 9.76 11.01 -8.84
C ALA A 68 11.01 10.61 -8.04
N MET A 69 10.89 9.55 -7.26
CA MET A 69 11.97 9.01 -6.42
C MET A 69 12.22 7.54 -6.73
N ASP A 70 13.45 7.11 -6.49
CA ASP A 70 13.84 5.70 -6.58
C ASP A 70 13.62 4.95 -5.25
N LEU A 71 13.85 3.63 -5.27
CA LEU A 71 13.64 2.77 -4.11
C LEU A 71 14.57 3.10 -2.93
N GLU A 72 15.80 3.52 -3.19
CA GLU A 72 16.78 3.82 -2.14
C GLU A 72 16.42 5.15 -1.45
N GLU A 73 15.97 6.14 -2.23
CA GLU A 73 15.43 7.37 -1.71
C GLU A 73 14.17 7.13 -0.89
N CYS A 74 13.26 6.28 -1.37
CA CYS A 74 12.06 5.93 -0.62
C CYS A 74 12.36 5.18 0.68
N ARG A 75 13.34 4.28 0.67
CA ARG A 75 13.84 3.65 1.90
C ARG A 75 14.32 4.68 2.92
N ARG A 76 15.06 5.70 2.47
CA ARG A 76 15.58 6.75 3.34
C ARG A 76 14.48 7.63 3.92
N VAL A 77 13.45 7.94 3.13
CA VAL A 77 12.32 8.81 3.53
C VAL A 77 11.34 8.06 4.44
N ALA A 78 10.95 6.85 4.05
CA ALA A 78 9.89 6.08 4.69
C ALA A 78 10.39 5.13 5.79
N GLY A 79 11.71 4.93 5.88
CA GLY A 79 12.35 4.24 7.01
C GLY A 79 12.31 2.72 6.94
N GLU A 80 12.63 2.09 8.07
CA GLU A 80 12.92 0.65 8.13
C GLU A 80 11.66 -0.22 8.06
N LEU A 81 10.48 0.28 8.46
CA LEU A 81 9.24 -0.46 8.25
C LEU A 81 8.99 -0.65 6.75
N TRP A 82 9.01 0.45 5.98
CA TRP A 82 8.92 0.40 4.51
C TRP A 82 9.92 -0.59 3.91
N ALA A 83 11.18 -0.52 4.35
CA ALA A 83 12.25 -1.39 3.88
C ALA A 83 11.97 -2.87 4.20
N THR A 84 11.42 -3.15 5.38
CA THR A 84 11.05 -4.52 5.80
C THR A 84 9.91 -5.06 4.97
N THR A 85 8.89 -4.23 4.75
CA THR A 85 7.75 -4.54 3.90
C THR A 85 8.17 -4.86 2.48
N MET A 86 9.01 -4.00 1.88
CA MET A 86 9.55 -4.21 0.53
C MET A 86 10.35 -5.52 0.41
N ARG A 87 11.13 -5.90 1.43
CA ARG A 87 11.81 -7.20 1.43
C ARG A 87 10.83 -8.38 1.46
N GLY A 88 9.70 -8.23 2.15
CA GLY A 88 8.62 -9.22 2.13
C GLY A 88 8.03 -9.39 0.73
N VAL A 89 7.72 -8.26 0.08
CA VAL A 89 7.24 -8.21 -1.30
C VAL A 89 8.24 -8.84 -2.28
N ASP A 90 9.52 -8.48 -2.19
CA ASP A 90 10.56 -9.02 -3.06
C ASP A 90 10.71 -10.54 -2.91
N ARG A 91 10.58 -11.05 -1.68
CA ARG A 91 10.58 -12.50 -1.43
C ARG A 91 9.40 -13.19 -2.08
N GLU A 92 8.22 -12.57 -2.04
CA GLU A 92 7.01 -13.13 -2.67
C GLU A 92 7.15 -13.15 -4.19
N LEU A 93 7.63 -12.06 -4.78
CA LEU A 93 7.85 -11.98 -6.23
C LEU A 93 8.93 -12.95 -6.73
N ALA A 94 9.87 -13.36 -5.88
CA ALA A 94 10.87 -14.37 -6.20
C ALA A 94 10.32 -15.81 -6.19
N GLN A 95 9.15 -16.06 -5.60
CA GLN A 95 8.56 -17.39 -5.56
C GLN A 95 8.02 -17.80 -6.93
N THR A 96 8.20 -19.08 -7.31
CA THR A 96 7.79 -19.59 -8.64
C THR A 96 6.95 -20.87 -8.56
N SER A 97 6.87 -21.50 -7.39
CA SER A 97 6.03 -22.67 -7.15
C SER A 97 4.54 -22.33 -7.27
N ARG A 98 3.71 -23.32 -7.62
CA ARG A 98 2.26 -23.16 -7.45
C ARG A 98 1.95 -22.88 -5.99
N LEU A 99 1.02 -21.96 -5.76
CA LEU A 99 0.60 -21.60 -4.42
C LEU A 99 -0.19 -22.77 -3.79
N THR A 100 0.40 -23.38 -2.77
CA THR A 100 -0.26 -24.38 -1.93
C THR A 100 -1.17 -23.71 -0.89
N ARG A 101 -2.01 -24.49 -0.22
CA ARG A 101 -2.95 -23.95 0.78
C ARG A 101 -2.24 -23.52 2.06
N GLU A 102 -1.19 -24.24 2.44
CA GLU A 102 -0.34 -23.93 3.59
C GLU A 102 0.48 -22.66 3.33
N GLU A 103 1.03 -22.52 2.12
CA GLU A 103 1.67 -21.27 1.67
C GLU A 103 0.65 -20.13 1.66
N LEU A 104 -0.57 -20.36 1.18
CA LEU A 104 -1.64 -19.36 1.21
C LEU A 104 -1.93 -18.88 2.63
N ALA A 105 -2.07 -19.77 3.62
CA ALA A 105 -2.36 -19.36 5.00
C ALA A 105 -1.21 -18.50 5.59
N SER A 106 0.03 -18.95 5.44
CA SER A 106 1.22 -18.23 5.91
C SER A 106 1.43 -16.91 5.16
N MET A 107 1.05 -16.85 3.89
CA MET A 107 1.15 -15.65 3.07
C MET A 107 0.03 -14.67 3.34
N ILE A 108 -1.21 -15.13 3.57
CA ILE A 108 -2.28 -14.25 4.03
C ILE A 108 -1.92 -13.68 5.41
N GLU A 109 -1.27 -14.42 6.30
CA GLU A 109 -0.71 -13.83 7.53
C GLU A 109 0.33 -12.75 7.20
N SER A 110 1.31 -13.06 6.34
CA SER A 110 2.34 -12.09 5.95
C SER A 110 1.78 -10.84 5.27
N LEU A 111 0.71 -10.98 4.49
CA LEU A 111 0.04 -9.89 3.77
C LEU A 111 -0.95 -9.16 4.64
N ALA A 112 -1.68 -9.83 5.53
CA ALA A 112 -2.51 -9.16 6.52
C ALA A 112 -1.65 -8.39 7.52
N ASP A 113 -0.47 -8.91 7.88
CA ASP A 113 0.55 -8.19 8.64
C ASP A 113 1.11 -7.02 7.83
N LEU A 114 1.23 -7.16 6.51
CA LEU A 114 1.63 -6.09 5.60
C LEU A 114 0.56 -4.99 5.50
N GLU A 115 -0.69 -5.34 5.21
CA GLU A 115 -1.81 -4.39 5.15
C GLU A 115 -2.06 -3.76 6.52
N SER A 116 -1.95 -4.50 7.63
CA SER A 116 -2.15 -3.95 8.96
C SER A 116 -1.01 -3.05 9.42
N ALA A 117 0.25 -3.41 9.15
CA ALA A 117 1.41 -2.57 9.47
C ALA A 117 1.46 -1.33 8.56
N VAL A 118 1.11 -1.47 7.29
CA VAL A 118 1.00 -0.34 6.35
C VAL A 118 -0.19 0.55 6.74
N MET A 119 -1.35 -0.02 7.07
CA MET A 119 -2.54 0.73 7.47
C MET A 119 -2.42 1.38 8.86
N GLU A 120 -1.67 0.84 9.82
CA GLU A 120 -1.49 1.51 11.11
C GLU A 120 -0.45 2.64 11.03
N GLU A 121 0.74 2.43 10.47
CA GLU A 121 1.77 3.47 10.45
C GLU A 121 1.52 4.54 9.37
N TYR A 122 1.13 4.16 8.15
CA TYR A 122 0.95 5.14 7.07
C TYR A 122 -0.35 5.91 7.19
N LEU A 123 -1.45 5.23 7.48
CA LEU A 123 -2.76 5.89 7.51
C LEU A 123 -2.86 6.89 8.66
N MET A 124 -2.30 6.59 9.84
CA MET A 124 -2.30 7.52 10.98
C MET A 124 -1.38 8.72 10.76
N MET A 125 -0.20 8.55 10.15
CA MET A 125 0.72 9.66 9.87
C MET A 125 0.29 10.53 8.68
N LEU A 126 -0.19 9.93 7.59
CA LEU A 126 -0.62 10.66 6.40
C LEU A 126 -1.99 11.31 6.58
N GLN A 127 -2.96 10.66 7.20
CA GLN A 127 -4.25 11.30 7.43
C GLN A 127 -4.16 12.45 8.44
N ALA A 128 -3.35 12.35 9.50
CA ALA A 128 -3.34 13.41 10.51
C ALA A 128 -2.55 14.66 10.06
N GLU A 129 -1.37 14.49 9.47
CA GLU A 129 -0.48 15.61 9.14
C GLU A 129 -0.70 16.14 7.71
N ALA A 130 -0.96 15.27 6.72
CA ALA A 130 -1.15 15.70 5.33
C ALA A 130 -2.48 16.41 5.11
N ILE A 131 -3.56 15.89 5.69
CA ILE A 131 -4.87 16.55 5.64
C ILE A 131 -4.78 17.92 6.32
N LYS A 132 -4.08 18.02 7.45
CA LYS A 132 -3.98 19.28 8.20
C LYS A 132 -3.19 20.33 7.41
N MET A 133 -2.04 19.99 6.84
CA MET A 133 -1.23 20.91 6.03
C MET A 133 -1.90 21.28 4.69
N LEU A 134 -2.56 20.33 4.02
CA LEU A 134 -3.26 20.58 2.75
C LEU A 134 -4.52 21.44 2.93
N LEU A 135 -5.33 21.18 3.96
CA LEU A 135 -6.55 21.93 4.20
C LEU A 135 -6.31 23.35 4.73
N GLU A 136 -5.22 23.56 5.48
CA GLU A 136 -4.84 24.90 5.94
C GLU A 136 -4.33 25.79 4.79
N ALA A 137 -3.78 25.21 3.71
CA ALA A 137 -3.17 25.95 2.61
C ALA A 137 -4.01 26.02 1.31
N ARG A 138 -4.86 25.02 1.02
CA ARG A 138 -5.64 24.92 -0.23
C ARG A 138 -6.99 24.22 -0.04
N PRO A 139 -8.10 24.97 0.13
CA PRO A 139 -9.45 24.40 0.27
C PRO A 139 -9.85 23.48 -0.90
N GLU A 140 -9.27 23.67 -2.09
CA GLU A 140 -9.51 22.85 -3.28
C GLU A 140 -8.94 21.42 -3.15
N ALA A 141 -8.04 21.16 -2.19
CA ALA A 141 -7.46 19.84 -1.93
C ALA A 141 -8.39 18.91 -1.10
N ASN A 142 -9.59 19.36 -0.74
CA ASN A 142 -10.60 18.54 -0.05
C ASN A 142 -10.93 17.23 -0.79
N CYS A 143 -10.87 17.23 -2.12
CA CYS A 143 -11.08 16.00 -2.90
C CYS A 143 -9.97 14.97 -2.66
N LEU A 144 -8.71 15.40 -2.46
CA LEU A 144 -7.58 14.51 -2.20
C LEU A 144 -7.74 13.82 -0.85
N LYS A 145 -8.22 14.56 0.16
CA LYS A 145 -8.60 13.98 1.46
C LYS A 145 -9.60 12.84 1.30
N MET A 146 -10.68 13.05 0.54
CA MET A 146 -11.70 12.02 0.34
C MET A 146 -11.12 10.77 -0.33
N ILE A 147 -10.21 10.93 -1.29
CA ILE A 147 -9.56 9.80 -1.95
C ILE A 147 -8.73 9.00 -0.94
N ILE A 148 -7.93 9.67 -0.09
CA ILE A 148 -7.14 9.00 0.96
C ILE A 148 -8.05 8.27 1.97
N GLU A 149 -9.19 8.87 2.33
CA GLU A 149 -10.18 8.22 3.20
C GLU A 149 -10.80 6.99 2.53
N TRP A 150 -11.09 7.02 1.22
CA TRP A 150 -11.59 5.84 0.51
C TRP A 150 -10.55 4.73 0.37
N MET A 151 -9.29 5.09 0.15
CA MET A 151 -8.17 4.13 0.15
C MET A 151 -8.05 3.43 1.51
N ALA A 152 -8.11 4.19 2.61
CA ALA A 152 -8.15 3.61 3.96
C ALA A 152 -9.26 2.58 4.16
N GLU A 153 -10.44 2.85 3.58
CA GLU A 153 -11.56 1.94 3.67
C GLU A 153 -11.41 0.71 2.77
N ASP A 154 -10.77 0.86 1.61
CA ASP A 154 -10.38 -0.25 0.73
C ASP A 154 -9.47 -1.21 1.49
N GLU A 155 -8.45 -0.72 2.20
CA GLU A 155 -7.54 -1.59 2.98
C GLU A 155 -8.26 -2.36 4.09
N LYS A 156 -9.21 -1.72 4.77
CA LYS A 156 -10.09 -2.41 5.74
C LYS A 156 -10.99 -3.46 5.08
N ARG A 157 -11.36 -3.29 3.81
CA ARG A 157 -12.10 -4.29 3.04
C ARG A 157 -11.18 -5.44 2.64
N HIS A 158 -9.97 -5.16 2.15
CA HIS A 158 -8.99 -6.17 1.77
C HIS A 158 -8.61 -7.06 2.95
N ALA A 159 -8.29 -6.48 4.10
CA ALA A 159 -7.98 -7.25 5.32
C ALA A 159 -9.13 -8.20 5.71
N ARG A 160 -10.39 -7.77 5.61
CA ARG A 160 -11.57 -8.62 5.88
C ARG A 160 -11.74 -9.74 4.85
N ILE A 161 -11.48 -9.45 3.58
CA ILE A 161 -11.54 -10.44 2.50
C ILE A 161 -10.47 -11.51 2.71
N LEU A 162 -9.24 -11.10 3.03
CA LEU A 162 -8.12 -11.96 3.35
C LEU A 162 -8.42 -12.86 4.57
N GLU A 163 -8.97 -12.30 5.64
CA GLU A 163 -9.37 -13.07 6.82
C GLU A 163 -10.48 -14.10 6.51
N ALA A 164 -11.45 -13.73 5.66
CA ALA A 164 -12.48 -14.66 5.20
C ALA A 164 -11.92 -15.80 4.35
N LEU A 165 -10.82 -15.58 3.62
CA LEU A 165 -10.11 -16.64 2.89
C LEU A 165 -9.41 -17.64 3.82
N LYS A 166 -8.88 -17.19 4.98
CA LYS A 166 -8.27 -18.10 5.97
C LYS A 166 -9.26 -19.09 6.57
N SER A 167 -10.52 -18.67 6.66
CA SER A 167 -11.61 -19.43 7.31
C SER A 167 -12.19 -20.55 6.44
N ARG A 168 -11.74 -20.67 5.19
CA ARG A 168 -12.19 -21.68 4.20
C ARG A 168 -11.26 -22.87 4.17
#